data_AF-A0A521ZSZ2-F1
#
_entry.id   AF-A0A521ZSZ2-F1
#
_cell.length_a   1.000
_cell.length_b   1.000
_cell.length_c   1.000
_cell.angle_alpha   90.00
_cell.angle_beta   90.00
_cell.angle_gamma   90.00
#
_symmetry.space_group_name_H-M   'P 1'
#
loop_
_entity.id
_entity.type
_entity.pdbx_description
1 polymer ?
#
loop_
_entity_poly.entity_id
_entity_poly.type
_entity_poly.pdbx_seq_one_letter_code
_entity_poly.pdbx_strand_id
1 'polypeptide(L)'
;MKLFSRCSLVLGACLILSSARGALLFYEPFNYTNGPLVTVSAGLWTTHSGTTGQLDVISGRADLRVPETEDVNTLVPGQPYSSSTSTTLYASFTINVTNLPNAAGQYFAHFKGASTSNFRAKVFVLTSGAGANAFRVGLANSANAPVVTNAVDLNLNTDYRVYLKFV
;
A
#
# COMPACT_ATOMS: atom_id res chain seq x y z
N MET A 1 55.70 -36.11 38.56
CA MET A 1 54.29 -36.28 38.13
C MET A 1 53.45 -35.19 38.78
N LYS A 2 52.93 -34.24 37.99
CA LYS A 2 51.75 -33.39 38.28
C LYS A 2 51.44 -32.61 36.99
N LEU A 3 50.50 -33.13 36.20
CA LEU A 3 49.96 -32.46 35.01
C LEU A 3 48.99 -31.35 35.47
N PHE A 4 49.11 -30.15 34.92
CA PHE A 4 48.09 -29.12 35.03
C PHE A 4 47.20 -29.15 33.78
N SER A 5 45.94 -29.54 33.96
CA SER A 5 44.92 -29.55 32.92
C SER A 5 44.41 -28.13 32.67
N ARG A 6 44.51 -27.64 31.43
CA ARG A 6 43.86 -26.39 31.00
C ARG A 6 42.47 -26.71 30.52
N CYS A 7 41.46 -26.32 31.29
CA CYS A 7 40.06 -26.39 30.89
C CYS A 7 39.71 -25.11 30.11
N SER A 8 39.71 -25.18 28.78
CA SER A 8 39.23 -24.09 27.94
C SER A 8 37.71 -24.20 27.79
N LEU A 9 36.97 -23.22 28.32
CA LEU A 9 35.53 -23.08 28.09
C LEU A 9 35.31 -22.28 26.80
N VAL A 10 34.87 -22.94 25.73
CA VAL A 10 34.43 -22.26 24.51
C VAL A 10 32.95 -21.93 24.65
N LEU A 11 32.63 -20.65 24.86
CA LEU A 11 31.26 -20.15 24.89
C LEU A 11 30.78 -19.95 23.45
N GLY A 12 30.06 -20.94 22.89
CA GLY A 12 29.41 -20.81 21.59
C GLY A 12 28.21 -19.87 21.68
N ALA A 13 28.34 -18.64 21.18
CA ALA A 13 27.20 -17.73 21.04
C ALA A 13 26.28 -18.21 19.91
N CYS A 14 25.15 -18.83 20.28
CA CYS A 14 24.08 -19.16 19.35
C CYS A 14 23.31 -17.87 19.02
N LEU A 15 23.60 -17.25 17.87
CA LEU A 15 22.80 -16.14 17.33
C LEU A 15 21.41 -16.66 16.95
N ILE A 16 20.43 -16.46 17.83
CA ILE A 16 19.03 -16.66 17.49
C ILE A 16 18.61 -15.44 16.66
N LEU A 17 18.59 -15.60 15.33
CA LEU A 17 17.98 -14.62 14.44
C LEU A 17 16.46 -14.66 14.66
N SER A 18 15.94 -13.78 15.51
CA SER A 18 14.49 -13.56 15.62
C SER A 18 14.01 -12.92 14.32
N SER A 19 13.32 -13.70 13.47
CA SER A 19 12.54 -13.11 12.37
C SER A 19 11.42 -12.28 13.00
N ALA A 20 11.52 -10.96 12.92
CA ALA A 20 10.41 -10.08 13.24
C ALA A 20 9.33 -10.28 12.17
N ARG A 21 8.32 -11.11 12.48
CA ARG A 21 7.16 -11.29 11.60
C ARG A 21 6.16 -10.18 11.89
N GLY A 22 5.93 -9.32 10.92
CA GLY A 22 4.82 -8.35 10.98
C GLY A 22 3.48 -9.08 11.04
N ALA A 23 2.57 -8.57 11.87
CA ALA A 23 1.19 -9.08 11.92
C ALA A 23 0.39 -8.57 10.71
N LEU A 24 -0.41 -9.44 10.10
CA LEU A 24 -1.38 -9.02 9.08
C LEU A 24 -2.55 -8.32 9.77
N LEU A 25 -2.66 -7.01 9.57
CA LEU A 25 -3.69 -6.19 10.22
C LEU A 25 -4.99 -6.15 9.44
N PHE A 26 -4.89 -6.13 8.11
CA PHE A 26 -6.02 -6.01 7.20
C PHE A 26 -5.71 -6.76 5.90
N TYR A 27 -6.70 -7.49 5.40
CA TYR A 27 -6.63 -8.22 4.14
C TYR A 27 -7.92 -8.02 3.38
N GLU A 28 -7.80 -7.48 2.17
CA GLU A 28 -8.92 -7.20 1.28
C GLU A 28 -8.72 -7.98 -0.04
N PRO A 29 -9.42 -9.11 -0.23
CA PRO A 29 -9.38 -9.86 -1.48
C PRO A 29 -10.36 -9.33 -2.53
N PHE A 30 -11.24 -8.38 -2.17
CA PHE A 30 -12.38 -7.92 -2.97
C PHE A 30 -13.28 -9.06 -3.47
N ASN A 31 -13.44 -10.11 -2.67
CA ASN A 31 -14.27 -11.27 -2.98
C ASN A 31 -15.76 -10.95 -2.76
N TYR A 32 -16.26 -10.01 -3.56
CA TYR A 32 -17.63 -9.52 -3.58
C TYR A 32 -18.27 -9.76 -4.94
N THR A 33 -19.59 -9.67 -5.00
CA THR A 33 -20.30 -9.57 -6.29
C THR A 33 -19.94 -8.28 -7.00
N ASN A 34 -20.09 -8.23 -8.32
CA ASN A 34 -19.87 -6.99 -9.07
C ASN A 34 -20.86 -5.89 -8.63
N GLY A 35 -20.38 -4.65 -8.54
CA GLY A 35 -21.16 -3.47 -8.21
C GLY A 35 -20.49 -2.55 -7.19
N PRO A 36 -21.18 -1.49 -6.73
CA PRO A 36 -20.55 -0.44 -5.92
C PRO A 36 -19.93 -0.98 -4.63
N LEU A 37 -18.64 -0.72 -4.40
CA LEU A 37 -17.87 -1.29 -3.29
C LEU A 37 -18.50 -0.99 -1.93
N VAL A 38 -19.00 0.23 -1.74
CA VAL A 38 -19.68 0.65 -0.49
C VAL A 38 -20.97 -0.14 -0.23
N THR A 39 -21.60 -0.69 -1.27
CA THR A 39 -22.79 -1.53 -1.19
C THR A 39 -22.40 -3.00 -0.98
N VAL A 40 -21.55 -3.54 -1.85
CA VAL A 40 -21.24 -4.99 -1.86
C VAL A 40 -20.33 -5.42 -0.71
N SER A 41 -19.62 -4.47 -0.08
CA SER A 41 -18.80 -4.72 1.12
C SER A 41 -19.58 -4.67 2.44
N ALA A 42 -20.91 -4.49 2.40
CA ALA A 42 -21.78 -4.39 3.58
C ALA A 42 -21.29 -3.37 4.64
N GLY A 43 -20.75 -2.24 4.17
CA GLY A 43 -20.27 -1.14 5.02
C GLY A 43 -18.84 -1.30 5.55
N LEU A 44 -18.08 -2.33 5.14
CA LEU A 44 -16.65 -2.40 5.44
C LEU A 44 -15.90 -1.21 4.82
N TRP A 45 -16.27 -0.85 3.59
CA TRP A 45 -15.80 0.35 2.91
C TRP A 45 -16.91 1.39 2.87
N THR A 46 -16.54 2.65 3.09
CA THR A 46 -17.46 3.79 3.09
C THR A 46 -16.92 4.91 2.23
N THR A 47 -17.80 5.64 1.54
CA THR A 47 -17.43 6.86 0.83
C THR A 47 -16.73 7.83 1.77
N HIS A 48 -15.57 8.31 1.35
CA HIS A 48 -14.82 9.38 2.00
C HIS A 48 -15.22 10.75 1.42
N SER A 49 -15.22 10.83 0.08
CA SER A 49 -15.56 12.03 -0.68
C SER A 49 -16.00 11.67 -2.10
N GLY A 50 -16.53 12.65 -2.85
CA GLY A 50 -17.02 12.43 -4.21
C GLY A 50 -18.47 11.96 -4.25
N THR A 51 -18.87 11.38 -5.38
CA THR A 51 -20.23 10.85 -5.58
C THR A 51 -20.28 9.39 -5.14
N THR A 52 -21.07 9.08 -4.11
CA THR A 52 -21.20 7.72 -3.57
C THR A 52 -21.63 6.69 -4.62
N GLY A 53 -20.95 5.54 -4.62
CA GLY A 53 -21.32 4.37 -5.42
C GLY A 53 -20.75 4.36 -6.84
N GLN A 54 -19.67 5.11 -7.08
CA GLN A 54 -18.92 5.10 -8.33
C GLN A 54 -17.77 4.09 -8.32
N LEU A 55 -17.11 3.88 -7.17
CA LEU A 55 -16.04 2.90 -7.08
C LEU A 55 -16.66 1.50 -6.97
N ASP A 56 -16.50 0.72 -8.04
CA ASP A 56 -17.06 -0.61 -8.18
C ASP A 56 -16.08 -1.72 -7.77
N VAL A 57 -16.63 -2.88 -7.43
CA VAL A 57 -15.92 -4.15 -7.53
C VAL A 57 -16.29 -4.78 -8.87
N ILE A 58 -15.28 -5.20 -9.64
CA ILE A 58 -15.47 -5.93 -10.90
C ILE A 58 -14.48 -7.09 -10.95
N SER A 59 -15.01 -8.30 -11.09
CA SER A 59 -14.21 -9.53 -11.24
C SER A 59 -13.16 -9.69 -10.12
N GLY A 60 -13.55 -9.40 -8.88
CA GLY A 60 -12.68 -9.54 -7.70
C GLY A 60 -11.65 -8.44 -7.53
N ARG A 61 -11.88 -7.24 -8.09
CA ARG A 61 -10.97 -6.08 -7.97
C ARG A 61 -11.76 -4.81 -7.73
N ALA A 62 -11.22 -3.90 -6.93
CA ALA A 62 -11.65 -2.51 -6.95
C ALA A 62 -11.31 -1.89 -8.32
N ASP A 63 -12.31 -1.37 -9.02
CA ASP A 63 -12.19 -0.73 -10.32
C ASP A 63 -12.34 0.78 -10.14
N LEU A 64 -11.29 1.53 -10.48
CA LEU A 64 -11.27 2.99 -10.40
C LEU A 64 -11.28 3.54 -11.82
N ARG A 65 -12.20 4.46 -12.13
CA ARG A 65 -12.31 5.06 -13.45
C ARG A 65 -12.23 6.57 -13.42
N VAL A 66 -11.90 7.12 -14.58
CA VAL A 66 -12.03 8.56 -14.86
C VAL A 66 -13.25 8.73 -15.77
N PRO A 67 -14.17 9.68 -15.50
CA PRO A 67 -14.04 10.81 -14.58
C PRO A 67 -14.76 10.63 -13.23
N GLU A 68 -14.82 9.41 -12.69
CA GLU A 68 -15.40 9.18 -11.36
C GLU A 68 -14.59 9.92 -10.28
N THR A 69 -15.27 10.32 -9.20
CA THR A 69 -14.72 11.19 -8.16
C THR A 69 -14.74 10.58 -6.77
N GLU A 70 -15.26 9.36 -6.64
CA GLU A 70 -15.37 8.70 -5.36
C GLU A 70 -14.02 8.19 -4.85
N ASP A 71 -13.67 8.66 -3.65
CA ASP A 71 -12.67 8.01 -2.81
C ASP A 71 -13.42 7.29 -1.68
N VAL A 72 -12.96 6.08 -1.33
CA VAL A 72 -13.50 5.30 -0.20
C VAL A 72 -12.42 5.07 0.85
N ASN A 73 -12.84 4.78 2.08
CA ASN A 73 -11.92 4.32 3.11
C ASN A 73 -12.50 3.16 3.92
N THR A 74 -11.60 2.40 4.52
CA THR A 74 -11.89 1.47 5.60
C THR A 74 -10.95 1.70 6.78
N LEU A 75 -11.36 1.22 7.94
CA LEU A 75 -10.63 1.34 9.19
C LEU A 75 -9.74 0.10 9.39
N VAL A 76 -8.41 0.29 9.44
CA VAL A 76 -7.43 -0.76 9.74
C VAL A 76 -7.50 -1.18 11.22
N PRO A 77 -7.83 -2.44 11.55
CA PRO A 77 -7.90 -2.92 12.94
C PRO A 77 -6.69 -2.49 13.78
N GLY A 78 -6.94 -2.05 15.02
CA GLY A 78 -5.90 -1.55 15.93
C GLY A 78 -5.56 -0.06 15.78
N GLN A 79 -6.20 0.67 14.87
CA GLN A 79 -6.06 2.13 14.80
C GLN A 79 -6.51 2.85 16.10
N PRO A 80 -6.00 4.07 16.38
CA PRO A 80 -5.05 4.84 15.57
C PRO A 80 -3.60 4.35 15.69
N TYR A 81 -2.89 4.38 14.56
CA TYR A 81 -1.44 4.18 14.52
C TYR A 81 -0.74 5.55 14.59
N SER A 82 -0.31 5.94 15.79
CA SER A 82 0.37 7.23 15.99
C SER A 82 1.83 7.18 15.55
N SER A 83 2.33 8.27 14.95
CA SER A 83 3.74 8.46 14.60
C SER A 83 4.68 8.52 15.81
N SER A 84 4.12 8.64 17.03
CA SER A 84 4.89 8.52 18.29
C SER A 84 5.17 7.07 18.70
N THR A 85 4.54 6.09 18.06
CA THR A 85 4.83 4.68 18.30
C THR A 85 5.95 4.22 17.38
N SER A 86 6.85 3.35 17.84
CA SER A 86 7.86 2.71 16.98
C SER A 86 7.28 1.68 16.00
N THR A 87 5.97 1.76 15.72
CA THR A 87 5.25 0.85 14.83
C THR A 87 5.49 1.27 13.38
N THR A 88 6.17 0.42 12.62
CA THR A 88 6.25 0.58 11.16
C THR A 88 5.11 -0.19 10.51
N LEU A 89 4.34 0.47 9.64
CA LEU A 89 3.31 -0.18 8.85
C LEU A 89 3.84 -0.49 7.44
N TYR A 90 3.39 -1.60 6.90
CA TYR A 90 3.65 -1.99 5.51
C TYR A 90 2.30 -2.27 4.84
N ALA A 91 2.18 -1.89 3.58
CA ALA A 91 1.06 -2.27 2.74
C ALA A 91 1.55 -2.79 1.40
N SER A 92 0.78 -3.70 0.83
CA SER A 92 1.00 -4.18 -0.52
C SER A 92 -0.32 -4.49 -1.20
N PHE A 93 -0.41 -4.23 -2.49
CA PHE A 93 -1.57 -4.55 -3.30
C PHE A 93 -1.14 -4.74 -4.76
N THR A 94 -1.89 -5.56 -5.49
CA THR A 94 -1.71 -5.71 -6.93
C THR A 94 -2.48 -4.60 -7.65
N ILE A 95 -1.84 -3.93 -8.59
CA ILE A 95 -2.50 -2.98 -9.51
C ILE A 95 -2.47 -3.51 -10.93
N ASN A 96 -3.48 -3.13 -11.71
CA ASN A 96 -3.50 -3.25 -13.15
C ASN A 96 -3.94 -1.89 -13.71
N VAL A 97 -3.14 -1.31 -14.60
CA VAL A 97 -3.46 -0.02 -15.22
C VAL A 97 -3.85 -0.29 -16.66
N THR A 98 -5.09 0.05 -17.03
CA THR A 98 -5.68 -0.26 -18.34
C THR A 98 -5.65 0.93 -19.29
N ASN A 99 -5.55 2.16 -18.76
CA ASN A 99 -5.43 3.40 -19.52
C ASN A 99 -4.27 4.25 -18.99
N LEU A 100 -3.56 4.96 -19.87
CA LEU A 100 -2.47 5.82 -19.45
C LEU A 100 -2.98 6.95 -18.52
N PRO A 101 -2.34 7.18 -17.38
CA PRO A 101 -2.62 8.36 -16.57
C PRO A 101 -2.09 9.62 -17.25
N ASN A 102 -2.47 10.79 -16.73
CA ASN A 102 -1.89 12.05 -17.17
C ASN A 102 -0.41 12.18 -16.75
N ALA A 103 0.29 13.18 -17.30
CA ALA A 103 1.72 13.38 -17.05
C ALA A 103 2.04 13.60 -15.56
N ALA A 104 1.27 14.43 -14.85
CA ALA A 104 1.46 14.70 -13.43
C ALA A 104 1.13 13.48 -12.55
N GLY A 105 0.26 12.60 -13.04
CA GLY A 105 -0.38 11.54 -12.28
C GLY A 105 -1.44 12.04 -11.31
N GLN A 106 -2.09 11.08 -10.67
CA GLN A 106 -2.94 11.27 -9.49
C GLN A 106 -2.62 10.15 -8.49
N TYR A 107 -2.80 10.43 -7.20
CA TYR A 107 -2.73 9.37 -6.21
C TYR A 107 -4.05 8.59 -6.20
N PHE A 108 -3.97 7.27 -5.99
CA PHE A 108 -5.15 6.40 -5.94
C PHE A 108 -5.24 5.61 -4.62
N ALA A 109 -4.18 5.65 -3.81
CA ALA A 109 -4.14 4.99 -2.50
C ALA A 109 -3.29 5.81 -1.53
N HIS A 110 -3.70 5.82 -0.26
CA HIS A 110 -2.97 6.46 0.84
C HIS A 110 -3.45 5.95 2.20
N PHE A 111 -2.69 6.23 3.27
CA PHE A 111 -3.20 6.20 4.65
C PHE A 111 -3.81 7.56 5.02
N LYS A 112 -4.74 7.59 5.96
CA LYS A 112 -5.35 8.82 6.49
C LYS A 112 -5.34 8.86 8.01
N GLY A 113 -5.30 10.07 8.57
CA GLY A 113 -5.59 10.31 9.98
C GLY A 113 -7.08 10.23 10.30
N ALA A 114 -7.46 10.71 11.50
CA ALA A 114 -8.84 10.74 11.96
C ALA A 114 -9.72 11.79 11.25
N SER A 115 -9.12 12.80 10.62
CA SER A 115 -9.81 13.87 9.90
C SER A 115 -10.17 13.50 8.44
N THR A 116 -10.92 14.40 7.78
CA THR A 116 -11.23 14.36 6.33
C THR A 116 -10.04 14.76 5.43
N SER A 117 -8.92 15.15 6.03
CA SER A 117 -7.65 15.43 5.38
C SER A 117 -6.52 14.80 6.19
N ASN A 118 -5.25 15.03 5.84
CA ASN A 118 -4.05 14.37 6.41
C ASN A 118 -3.70 12.99 5.84
N PHE A 119 -3.51 12.96 4.52
CA PHE A 119 -3.08 11.77 3.81
C PHE A 119 -1.56 11.58 3.88
N ARG A 120 -1.13 10.32 4.01
CA ARG A 120 0.26 9.90 4.11
C ARG A 120 0.54 8.68 3.25
N ALA A 121 1.79 8.52 2.84
CA ALA A 121 2.24 7.45 1.95
C ALA A 121 1.34 7.29 0.71
N LYS A 122 1.13 8.42 0.01
CA LYS A 122 0.34 8.48 -1.21
C LYS A 122 1.05 7.72 -2.34
N VAL A 123 0.29 6.91 -3.05
CA VAL A 123 0.73 6.11 -4.20
C VAL A 123 0.11 6.67 -5.47
N PHE A 124 0.95 6.99 -6.44
CA PHE A 124 0.59 7.63 -7.70
C PHE A 124 0.79 6.67 -8.87
N VAL A 125 0.03 6.90 -9.95
CA VAL A 125 0.38 6.43 -11.30
C VAL A 125 0.51 7.65 -12.22
N LEU A 126 1.56 7.68 -13.04
CA LEU A 126 1.91 8.83 -13.88
C LEU A 126 2.65 8.42 -15.16
N THR A 127 2.65 9.29 -16.16
CA THR A 127 3.45 9.11 -17.40
C THR A 127 4.71 9.99 -17.44
N SER A 128 4.83 11.03 -16.59
CA SER A 128 6.06 11.83 -16.56
C SER A 128 7.28 10.98 -16.22
N GLY A 129 8.32 11.09 -17.06
CA GLY A 129 9.55 10.31 -16.96
C GLY A 129 9.46 8.89 -17.54
N ALA A 130 8.28 8.41 -17.95
CA ALA A 130 8.13 7.12 -18.64
C ALA A 130 8.28 7.29 -20.16
N GLY A 131 8.70 6.22 -20.84
CA GLY A 131 8.68 6.12 -22.29
C GLY A 131 7.25 6.09 -22.87
N ALA A 132 7.16 6.14 -24.20
CA ALA A 132 5.88 6.11 -24.90
C ALA A 132 5.07 4.84 -24.54
N ASN A 133 3.76 5.01 -24.32
CA ASN A 133 2.83 3.93 -23.97
C ASN A 133 3.14 3.20 -22.65
N ALA A 134 3.93 3.81 -21.76
CA ALA A 134 4.24 3.26 -20.46
C ALA A 134 3.87 4.24 -19.33
N PHE A 135 3.85 3.73 -18.12
CA PHE A 135 3.63 4.51 -16.90
C PHE A 135 4.64 4.12 -15.83
N ARG A 136 4.67 4.91 -14.75
CA ARG A 136 5.41 4.63 -13.53
C ARG A 136 4.49 4.71 -12.32
N VAL A 137 4.91 4.06 -11.24
CA VAL A 137 4.34 4.22 -9.91
C VAL A 137 5.20 5.19 -9.12
N GLY A 138 4.54 6.18 -8.52
CA GLY A 138 5.18 7.19 -7.69
C GLY A 138 4.77 7.10 -6.24
N LEU A 139 5.63 7.59 -5.34
CA LEU A 139 5.32 7.72 -3.92
C LEU A 139 5.58 9.15 -3.45
N ALA A 140 4.74 9.61 -2.53
CA ALA A 140 4.99 10.79 -1.73
C ALA A 140 4.49 10.60 -0.31
N ASN A 141 5.09 11.31 0.65
CA ASN A 141 4.57 11.30 2.01
C ASN A 141 3.28 12.15 2.08
N SER A 142 3.41 13.47 2.17
CA SER A 142 2.27 14.41 2.23
C SER A 142 2.07 15.21 0.94
N ALA A 143 3.06 15.27 0.05
CA ALA A 143 3.02 16.07 -1.16
C ALA A 143 1.88 15.63 -2.12
N ASN A 144 1.42 16.55 -2.98
CA ASN A 144 0.40 16.28 -4.00
C ASN A 144 1.00 15.97 -5.38
N ALA A 145 2.30 15.64 -5.41
CA ALA A 145 3.01 15.16 -6.57
C ALA A 145 3.97 14.05 -6.13
N PRO A 146 4.27 13.07 -7.00
CA PRO A 146 5.21 12.00 -6.67
C PRO A 146 6.61 12.58 -6.42
N VAL A 147 7.22 12.16 -5.32
CA VAL A 147 8.58 12.58 -4.92
C VAL A 147 9.63 11.59 -5.41
N VAL A 148 9.26 10.31 -5.45
CA VAL A 148 10.08 9.24 -6.02
C VAL A 148 9.21 8.38 -6.94
N THR A 149 9.83 7.78 -7.94
CA THR A 149 9.19 6.83 -8.85
C THR A 149 10.02 5.55 -8.97
N ASN A 150 9.39 4.47 -9.39
CA ASN A 150 10.14 3.28 -9.78
C ASN A 150 11.03 3.57 -11.01
N ALA A 151 12.17 2.88 -11.10
CA ALA A 151 13.15 3.15 -12.16
C ALA A 151 12.78 2.58 -13.54
N VAL A 152 11.86 1.62 -13.58
CA VAL A 152 11.51 0.85 -14.77
C VAL A 152 10.13 1.24 -15.26
N ASP A 153 9.98 1.42 -16.56
CA ASP A 153 8.69 1.70 -17.16
C ASP A 153 7.78 0.47 -17.10
N LEU A 154 6.51 0.69 -16.76
CA LEU A 154 5.51 -0.36 -16.61
C LEU A 154 4.53 -0.34 -17.79
N ASN A 155 4.20 -1.53 -18.26
CA ASN A 155 3.24 -1.74 -19.35
C ASN A 155 1.81 -1.77 -18.85
N LEU A 156 0.88 -1.24 -19.63
CA LEU A 156 -0.56 -1.39 -19.38
C LEU A 156 -0.99 -2.86 -19.37
N ASN A 157 -2.18 -3.13 -18.82
CA ASN A 157 -2.84 -4.45 -18.81
C ASN A 157 -1.98 -5.56 -18.18
N THR A 158 -1.06 -5.17 -17.29
CA THR A 158 -0.15 -6.08 -16.59
C THR A 158 -0.32 -5.89 -15.09
N ASP A 159 -0.39 -7.01 -14.36
CA ASP A 159 -0.45 -7.01 -12.91
C ASP A 159 0.92 -6.72 -12.30
N TYR A 160 1.01 -5.67 -11.49
CA TYR A 160 2.20 -5.35 -10.70
C TYR A 160 1.88 -5.35 -9.21
N ARG A 161 2.75 -5.96 -8.41
CA ARG A 161 2.67 -5.86 -6.95
C ARG A 161 3.42 -4.63 -6.47
N VAL A 162 2.72 -3.71 -5.83
CA VAL A 162 3.30 -2.53 -5.18
C VAL A 162 3.50 -2.83 -3.71
N TYR A 163 4.64 -2.41 -3.16
CA TYR A 163 4.94 -2.46 -1.73
C TYR A 163 5.27 -1.06 -1.26
N LEU A 164 4.69 -0.64 -0.12
CA LEU A 164 5.02 0.61 0.53
C LEU A 164 5.25 0.40 2.03
N LYS A 165 6.16 1.21 2.56
CA LYS A 165 6.45 1.33 3.98
C LYS A 165 5.93 2.68 4.45
N PHE A 166 5.16 2.67 5.53
CA PHE A 166 4.72 3.87 6.24
C PHE A 166 5.41 3.91 7.62
N VAL A 167 6.08 5.03 7.89
CA VAL A 167 6.81 5.34 9.12
C VAL A 167 6.33 6.65 9.71
#